data_AF-A0A937DHF4-F1
#
_entry.id   AF-A0A937DHF4-F1
#
_cell.length_a   1.000
_cell.length_b   1.000
_cell.length_c   1.000
_cell.angle_alpha   90.00
_cell.angle_beta   90.00
_cell.angle_gamma   90.00
#
_symmetry.space_group_name_H-M   'P 1'
#
loop_
_entity.id
_entity.type
_entity.pdbx_description
1 polymer ?
#
loop_
_entity_poly.entity_id
_entity_poly.type
_entity_poly.pdbx_seq_one_letter_code
_entity_poly.pdbx_strand_id
1 'polypeptide(L)'
;MAGKLYIIGDLSDREATKALADKINAQGPFDTIIHNAGIYQGDGKRLAEVNTFAPYLLTALVKLPPRLIYLSSGLHSNGQAKLEQLAGDCKGIGYGDTKLHILLLTKALAKRYPSIKVNAVNPGWVPTKMGGAGAPDDLQKGYETQLWLATHPDATASGQYYFHQHPQAYNQAADDEQLQDEFLKVCERVTGVKIREQ
;
A
#
# COMPACT_ATOMS: atom_id res chain seq x y z
N MET A 1 25.69 -4.18 15.91
CA MET A 1 24.61 -3.20 15.71
C MET A 1 24.27 -3.20 14.22
N ALA A 2 23.05 -3.59 13.84
CA ALA A 2 22.63 -3.41 12.45
C ALA A 2 22.53 -1.90 12.18
N GLY A 3 23.35 -1.38 11.26
CA GLY A 3 23.36 0.04 10.91
C GLY A 3 22.05 0.44 10.24
N LYS A 4 21.61 1.69 10.43
CA LYS A 4 20.53 2.28 9.64
C LYS A 4 21.05 2.54 8.23
N LEU A 5 20.37 1.99 7.23
CA LEU A 5 20.63 2.28 5.83
C LEU A 5 19.60 3.28 5.32
N TYR A 6 20.06 4.24 4.51
CA TYR A 6 19.20 5.22 3.86
C TYR A 6 19.32 5.09 2.35
N ILE A 7 18.18 4.95 1.67
CA ILE A 7 18.05 4.98 0.22
C ILE A 7 16.99 6.02 -0.14
N ILE A 8 17.24 6.78 -1.21
CA ILE A 8 16.41 7.91 -1.61
C ILE A 8 15.74 7.61 -2.96
N GLY A 9 14.44 7.90 -3.02
CA GLY A 9 13.61 7.87 -4.22
C GLY A 9 12.36 8.73 -4.04
N ASP A 10 11.87 9.32 -5.13
CA ASP A 10 10.63 10.10 -5.16
C ASP A 10 9.49 9.22 -5.68
N LEU A 11 8.47 9.00 -4.84
CA LEU A 11 7.32 8.14 -5.18
C LEU A 11 6.30 8.84 -6.09
N SER A 12 6.47 10.14 -6.37
CA SER A 12 5.65 10.86 -7.35
C SER A 12 6.18 10.74 -8.79
N ASP A 13 7.32 10.08 -8.99
CA ASP A 13 7.92 9.77 -10.28
C ASP A 13 8.10 8.25 -10.43
N ARG A 14 7.54 7.68 -11.50
CA ARG A 14 7.56 6.23 -11.75
C ARG A 14 8.95 5.70 -12.05
N GLU A 15 9.77 6.44 -12.81
CA GLU A 15 11.14 6.01 -13.11
C GLU A 15 12.02 6.12 -11.87
N ALA A 16 11.82 7.16 -11.05
CA ALA A 16 12.48 7.24 -9.74
C ALA A 16 12.06 6.10 -8.80
N THR A 17 10.79 5.68 -8.85
CA THR A 17 10.28 4.52 -8.09
C THR A 17 10.88 3.20 -8.59
N LYS A 18 11.01 3.01 -9.91
CA LYS A 18 11.69 1.84 -10.50
C LYS A 18 13.16 1.78 -10.04
N ALA A 19 13.88 2.89 -10.16
CA ALA A 19 15.26 2.98 -9.69
C ALA A 19 15.39 2.76 -8.17
N LEU A 20 14.38 3.16 -7.39
CA LEU A 20 14.32 2.86 -5.96
C LEU A 20 14.19 1.35 -5.69
N ALA A 21 13.40 0.63 -6.49
CA ALA A 21 13.29 -0.83 -6.36
C ALA A 21 14.63 -1.54 -6.59
N ASP A 22 15.42 -1.09 -7.57
CA ASP A 22 16.76 -1.63 -7.81
C ASP A 22 17.70 -1.38 -6.62
N LYS A 23 17.65 -0.17 -6.05
CA LYS A 23 18.41 0.18 -4.83
C LYS A 23 18.00 -0.69 -3.66
N ILE A 24 16.70 -0.96 -3.46
CA ILE A 24 16.19 -1.87 -2.43
C ILE A 24 16.77 -3.27 -2.64
N ASN A 25 16.65 -3.81 -3.86
CA ASN A 25 17.10 -5.16 -4.20
C ASN A 25 18.61 -5.39 -4.01
N ALA A 26 19.41 -4.33 -4.15
CA ALA A 26 20.86 -4.36 -3.95
C ALA A 26 21.27 -4.52 -2.48
N GLN A 27 20.38 -4.25 -1.51
CA GLN A 27 20.70 -4.30 -0.07
C GLN A 27 20.50 -5.69 0.53
N GLY A 28 19.78 -6.56 -0.18
CA GLY A 28 19.50 -7.92 0.25
C GLY A 28 18.01 -8.19 0.41
N PRO A 29 17.65 -9.45 0.68
CA PRO A 29 16.27 -9.78 1.01
C PRO A 29 15.88 -9.10 2.33
N PHE A 30 14.62 -8.72 2.43
CA PHE A 30 14.03 -8.20 3.66
C PHE A 30 13.02 -9.19 4.21
N ASP A 31 12.88 -9.25 5.54
CA ASP A 31 11.84 -10.06 6.19
C ASP A 31 10.45 -9.44 6.06
N THR A 32 10.39 -8.11 5.93
CA THR A 32 9.15 -7.35 5.83
C THR A 32 9.37 -6.06 5.06
N ILE A 33 8.41 -5.70 4.20
CA ILE A 33 8.33 -4.37 3.58
C ILE A 33 7.02 -3.71 4.00
N ILE A 34 7.11 -2.47 4.48
CA ILE A 34 5.97 -1.65 4.90
C ILE A 34 5.83 -0.48 3.93
N HIS A 35 4.79 -0.52 3.09
CA HIS A 35 4.41 0.58 2.20
C HIS A 35 3.66 1.65 2.99
N ASN A 36 4.41 2.43 3.77
CA ASN A 36 3.89 3.49 4.66
C ASN A 36 3.73 4.86 3.98
N ALA A 37 4.57 5.16 3.00
CA ALA A 37 4.57 6.47 2.36
C ALA A 37 3.21 6.76 1.68
N GLY A 38 2.73 7.98 1.86
CA GLY A 38 1.48 8.44 1.26
C GLY A 38 1.32 9.95 1.40
N ILE A 39 0.42 10.53 0.61
CA ILE A 39 -0.02 11.92 0.71
C ILE A 39 -1.53 11.99 0.84
N TYR A 40 -2.03 12.96 1.61
CA TYR A 40 -3.47 13.20 1.79
C TYR A 40 -4.03 14.25 0.83
N GLN A 41 -3.21 15.22 0.45
CA GLN A 41 -3.58 16.35 -0.41
C GLN A 41 -2.77 16.34 -1.70
N GLY A 42 -3.38 16.84 -2.77
CA GLY A 42 -2.81 16.89 -4.12
C GLY A 42 -3.91 16.75 -5.15
N ASP A 43 -3.58 16.98 -6.42
CA ASP A 43 -4.46 16.57 -7.51
C ASP A 43 -4.52 15.04 -7.62
N GLY A 44 -5.51 14.53 -8.36
CA GLY A 44 -5.73 13.09 -8.47
C GLY A 44 -4.55 12.35 -9.09
N LYS A 45 -3.78 13.00 -9.97
CA LYS A 45 -2.55 12.42 -10.55
C LYS A 45 -1.50 12.20 -9.47
N ARG A 46 -1.16 13.24 -8.69
CA ARG A 46 -0.16 13.14 -7.62
C ARG A 46 -0.59 12.13 -6.55
N LEU A 47 -1.87 12.10 -6.20
CA LEU A 47 -2.43 11.10 -5.28
C LEU A 47 -2.26 9.68 -5.83
N ALA A 48 -2.60 9.45 -7.10
CA ALA A 48 -2.46 8.14 -7.73
C ALA A 48 -1.00 7.68 -7.84
N GLU A 49 -0.06 8.56 -8.22
CA GLU A 49 1.36 8.22 -8.29
C GLU A 49 1.88 7.71 -6.94
N VAL A 50 1.70 8.51 -5.88
CA VAL A 50 2.29 8.22 -4.57
C VAL A 50 1.56 7.10 -3.85
N ASN A 51 0.23 7.11 -3.84
CA ASN A 51 -0.56 6.21 -3.01
C ASN A 51 -0.97 4.92 -3.71
N THR A 52 -0.93 4.85 -5.05
CA THR A 52 -1.40 3.69 -5.82
C THR A 52 -0.29 3.09 -6.68
N PHE A 53 0.31 3.85 -7.59
CA PHE A 53 1.28 3.30 -8.54
C PHE A 53 2.63 2.99 -7.89
N ALA A 54 3.10 3.83 -6.96
CA ALA A 54 4.35 3.56 -6.25
C ALA A 54 4.33 2.25 -5.43
N PRO A 55 3.34 1.96 -4.57
CA PRO A 55 3.28 0.67 -3.88
C PRO A 55 3.13 -0.50 -4.86
N TYR A 56 2.36 -0.34 -5.95
CA TYR A 56 2.25 -1.36 -7.01
C TYR A 56 3.62 -1.65 -7.66
N LEU A 57 4.32 -0.62 -8.14
CA LEU A 57 5.62 -0.70 -8.81
C LEU A 57 6.66 -1.35 -7.90
N LEU A 58 6.78 -0.86 -6.67
CA LEU A 58 7.73 -1.42 -5.70
C LEU A 58 7.41 -2.89 -5.46
N THR A 59 6.15 -3.27 -5.28
CA THR A 59 5.77 -4.68 -5.10
C THR A 59 6.14 -5.54 -6.32
N ALA A 60 5.92 -5.04 -7.53
CA ALA A 60 6.22 -5.79 -8.75
C ALA A 60 7.73 -5.99 -9.00
N LEU A 61 8.56 -5.08 -8.48
CA LEU A 61 9.99 -4.98 -8.83
C LEU A 61 10.93 -5.47 -7.73
N VAL A 62 10.56 -5.32 -6.45
CA VAL A 62 11.41 -5.78 -5.34
C VAL A 62 11.35 -7.29 -5.17
N LYS A 63 12.41 -7.87 -4.58
CA LYS A 63 12.40 -9.24 -4.09
C LYS A 63 11.38 -9.32 -2.95
N LEU A 64 10.33 -10.11 -3.18
CA LEU A 64 9.20 -10.15 -2.25
C LEU A 64 9.62 -10.74 -0.88
N PRO A 65 9.32 -10.03 0.22
CA PRO A 65 9.55 -10.52 1.57
C PRO A 65 8.47 -11.53 1.98
N PRO A 66 8.66 -12.30 3.06
CA PRO A 66 7.60 -13.11 3.67
C PRO A 66 6.38 -12.31 4.15
N ARG A 67 6.53 -10.99 4.38
CA ARG A 67 5.46 -10.10 4.87
C ARG A 67 5.41 -8.76 4.14
N LEU A 68 4.23 -8.42 3.64
CA LEU A 68 3.91 -7.13 3.01
C LEU A 68 2.82 -6.42 3.80
N ILE A 69 3.07 -5.17 4.17
CA ILE A 69 2.14 -4.35 4.94
C ILE A 69 1.88 -3.05 4.19
N TYR A 70 0.62 -2.75 3.90
CA TYR A 70 0.22 -1.53 3.19
C TYR A 70 -0.58 -0.60 4.08
N LEU A 71 -0.28 0.70 4.01
CA LEU A 71 -1.05 1.70 4.76
C LEU A 71 -2.24 2.17 3.93
N SER A 72 -3.43 1.75 4.35
CA SER A 72 -4.72 2.23 3.87
C SER A 72 -5.24 3.38 4.77
N SER A 73 -6.55 3.55 4.89
CA SER A 73 -7.21 4.50 5.79
C SER A 73 -8.70 4.19 5.85
N GLY A 74 -9.37 4.45 6.98
CA GLY A 74 -10.84 4.33 7.08
C GLY A 74 -11.61 5.11 6.01
N LEU A 75 -11.01 6.11 5.36
CA LEU A 75 -11.60 6.83 4.23
C LEU A 75 -11.76 6.00 2.95
N HIS A 76 -11.20 4.78 2.87
CA HIS A 76 -11.48 3.85 1.78
C HIS A 76 -12.98 3.46 1.71
N SER A 77 -13.73 3.63 2.81
CA SER A 77 -15.15 3.27 2.89
C SER A 77 -16.00 4.07 1.91
N ASN A 78 -15.61 5.31 1.63
CA ASN A 78 -16.23 6.19 0.65
C ASN A 78 -15.49 6.21 -0.70
N GLY A 79 -14.44 5.40 -0.84
CA GLY A 79 -13.65 5.30 -2.07
C GLY A 79 -14.36 4.50 -3.16
N GLN A 80 -14.04 4.80 -4.41
CA GLN A 80 -14.45 4.09 -5.61
C GLN A 80 -13.20 3.74 -6.44
N ALA A 81 -13.22 2.61 -7.15
CA ALA A 81 -12.04 2.14 -7.88
C ALA A 81 -11.64 3.04 -9.06
N LYS A 82 -12.60 3.77 -9.67
CA LYS A 82 -12.35 4.78 -10.72
C LYS A 82 -11.31 4.35 -11.76
N LEU A 83 -11.44 3.11 -12.26
CA LEU A 83 -10.42 2.47 -13.10
C LEU A 83 -10.21 3.20 -14.43
N GLU A 84 -11.26 3.82 -14.99
CA GLU A 84 -11.16 4.65 -16.18
C GLU A 84 -10.33 5.92 -15.94
N GLN A 85 -10.57 6.62 -14.83
CA GLN A 85 -9.81 7.81 -14.46
C GLN A 85 -8.36 7.42 -14.12
N LEU A 86 -8.17 6.30 -13.41
CA LEU A 86 -6.84 5.79 -13.03
C LEU A 86 -6.02 5.41 -14.26
N ALA A 87 -6.68 4.89 -15.30
CA ALA A 87 -6.08 4.61 -16.60
C ALA A 87 -5.76 5.85 -17.44
N GLY A 88 -6.46 6.96 -17.17
CA GLY A 88 -6.41 8.19 -17.94
C GLY A 88 -5.69 9.32 -17.20
N ASP A 89 -6.39 10.45 -17.04
CA ASP A 89 -5.83 11.70 -16.50
C ASP A 89 -5.84 11.79 -14.96
N CYS A 90 -6.35 10.74 -14.28
CA CYS A 90 -6.56 10.68 -12.83
C CYS A 90 -7.48 11.79 -12.27
N LYS A 91 -8.24 12.49 -13.13
CA LYS A 91 -9.12 13.58 -12.68
C LYS A 91 -10.23 13.04 -11.80
N GLY A 92 -10.42 13.66 -10.64
CA GLY A 92 -11.44 13.27 -9.68
C GLY A 92 -11.08 12.06 -8.82
N ILE A 93 -9.88 11.48 -8.96
CA ILE A 93 -9.34 10.53 -7.97
C ILE A 93 -9.06 11.30 -6.68
N GLY A 94 -9.72 10.88 -5.60
CA GLY A 94 -9.51 11.40 -4.25
C GLY A 94 -8.69 10.45 -3.38
N TYR A 95 -8.32 10.93 -2.21
CA TYR A 95 -7.55 10.14 -1.24
C TYR A 95 -8.24 8.81 -0.90
N GLY A 96 -9.54 8.81 -0.60
CA GLY A 96 -10.31 7.60 -0.28
C GLY A 96 -10.27 6.55 -1.39
N ASP A 97 -10.32 6.97 -2.66
CA ASP A 97 -10.18 6.08 -3.82
C ASP A 97 -8.81 5.39 -3.81
N THR A 98 -7.73 6.16 -3.59
CA THR A 98 -6.37 5.58 -3.50
C THR A 98 -6.21 4.60 -2.34
N LYS A 99 -6.97 4.77 -1.25
CA LYS A 99 -6.95 3.84 -0.12
C LYS A 99 -7.78 2.59 -0.36
N LEU A 100 -8.82 2.67 -1.21
CA LEU A 100 -9.47 1.48 -1.77
C LEU A 100 -8.54 0.73 -2.74
N HIS A 101 -7.76 1.43 -3.56
CA HIS A 101 -6.77 0.78 -4.44
C HIS A 101 -5.74 -0.04 -3.65
N ILE A 102 -5.31 0.45 -2.48
CA ILE A 102 -4.46 -0.33 -1.57
C ILE A 102 -5.14 -1.62 -1.10
N LEU A 103 -6.44 -1.60 -0.81
CA LEU A 103 -7.17 -2.81 -0.44
C LEU A 103 -7.29 -3.78 -1.61
N LEU A 104 -7.60 -3.31 -2.82
CA LEU A 104 -7.62 -4.12 -4.04
C LEU A 104 -6.25 -4.79 -4.27
N LEU A 105 -5.16 -4.02 -4.16
CA LEU A 105 -3.80 -4.53 -4.27
C LEU A 105 -3.51 -5.60 -3.19
N THR A 106 -3.86 -5.33 -1.94
CA THR A 106 -3.65 -6.24 -0.81
C THR A 106 -4.36 -7.57 -1.02
N LYS A 107 -5.64 -7.54 -1.43
CA LYS A 107 -6.47 -8.73 -1.65
C LYS A 107 -5.96 -9.56 -2.82
N ALA A 108 -5.65 -8.90 -3.95
CA ALA A 108 -5.13 -9.56 -5.14
C ALA A 108 -3.79 -10.26 -4.84
N LEU A 109 -2.89 -9.59 -4.11
CA LEU A 109 -1.59 -10.13 -3.72
C LEU A 109 -1.70 -11.26 -2.71
N ALA A 110 -2.59 -11.15 -1.72
CA ALA A 110 -2.80 -12.22 -0.74
C ALA A 110 -3.28 -13.52 -1.40
N LYS A 111 -4.14 -13.42 -2.42
CA LYS A 111 -4.57 -14.55 -3.25
C LYS A 111 -3.44 -15.07 -4.14
N ARG A 112 -2.74 -14.15 -4.82
CA ARG A 112 -1.66 -14.50 -5.77
C ARG A 112 -0.46 -15.13 -5.08
N TYR A 113 -0.18 -14.76 -3.84
CA TYR A 113 0.99 -15.21 -3.09
C TYR A 113 0.62 -15.83 -1.73
N PRO A 114 0.08 -17.07 -1.70
CA PRO A 114 -0.40 -17.70 -0.46
C PRO A 114 0.69 -17.90 0.62
N SER A 115 1.95 -17.98 0.21
CA SER A 115 3.11 -18.10 1.10
C SER A 115 3.54 -16.77 1.75
N ILE A 116 3.04 -15.64 1.26
CA ILE A 116 3.35 -14.30 1.77
C ILE A 116 2.18 -13.79 2.60
N LYS A 117 2.47 -13.19 3.76
CA LYS A 117 1.46 -12.51 4.57
C LYS A 117 1.30 -11.08 4.07
N VAL A 118 0.16 -10.79 3.45
CA VAL A 118 -0.11 -9.51 2.80
C VAL A 118 -1.31 -8.87 3.48
N ASN A 119 -1.11 -7.75 4.19
CA ASN A 119 -2.20 -7.11 4.93
C ASN A 119 -2.19 -5.58 4.76
N ALA A 120 -3.36 -4.98 4.92
CA ALA A 120 -3.54 -3.54 4.95
C ALA A 120 -3.81 -3.05 6.37
N VAL A 121 -3.43 -1.81 6.67
CA VAL A 121 -3.55 -1.21 7.99
C VAL A 121 -4.16 0.18 7.89
N ASN A 122 -5.13 0.47 8.75
CA ASN A 122 -5.47 1.82 9.15
C ASN A 122 -4.56 2.23 10.32
N PRO A 123 -3.70 3.24 10.17
CA PRO A 123 -2.88 3.71 11.28
C PRO A 123 -3.67 4.57 12.28
N GLY A 124 -4.94 4.87 12.03
CA GLY A 124 -5.71 5.83 12.82
C GLY A 124 -5.41 7.28 12.46
N TRP A 125 -6.12 8.21 13.11
CA TRP A 125 -5.91 9.64 12.96
C TRP A 125 -4.95 10.11 14.07
N VAL A 126 -3.66 9.92 13.80
CA VAL A 126 -2.57 10.24 14.73
C VAL A 126 -1.91 11.59 14.41
N PRO A 127 -1.32 12.27 15.40
CA PRO A 127 -0.76 13.61 15.25
C PRO A 127 0.56 13.58 14.47
N THR A 128 0.44 13.57 13.15
CA THR A 128 1.53 13.70 12.17
C THR A 128 1.36 14.98 11.37
N LYS A 129 2.33 15.33 10.51
CA LYS A 129 2.13 16.44 9.54
C LYS A 129 0.87 16.23 8.69
N MET A 130 0.52 14.98 8.39
CA MET A 130 -0.70 14.62 7.66
C MET A 130 -1.96 14.67 8.53
N GLY A 131 -1.88 14.20 9.78
CA GLY A 131 -3.02 14.19 10.71
C GLY A 131 -3.35 15.54 11.35
N GLY A 132 -2.38 16.45 11.43
CA GLY A 132 -2.51 17.71 12.16
C GLY A 132 -2.36 17.52 13.68
N ALA A 133 -2.09 18.62 14.39
CA ALA A 133 -1.80 18.59 15.82
C ALA A 133 -3.00 18.20 16.70
N GLY A 134 -4.24 18.31 16.18
CA GLY A 134 -5.48 17.98 16.88
C GLY A 134 -5.99 16.56 16.63
N ALA A 135 -5.16 15.69 16.04
CA ALA A 135 -5.54 14.32 15.76
C ALA A 135 -5.74 13.54 17.09
N PRO A 136 -6.88 12.84 17.27
CA PRO A 136 -7.31 12.34 18.57
C PRO A 136 -6.58 11.07 19.03
N ASP A 137 -5.95 10.33 18.11
CA ASP A 137 -5.34 9.06 18.43
C ASP A 137 -3.91 9.22 18.95
N ASP A 138 -3.51 8.31 19.83
CA ASP A 138 -2.15 8.21 20.34
C ASP A 138 -1.17 7.84 19.22
N LEU A 139 -0.10 8.62 19.08
CA LEU A 139 0.96 8.39 18.09
C LEU A 139 1.55 6.98 18.20
N GLN A 140 1.66 6.43 19.41
CA GLN A 140 2.18 5.08 19.65
C GLN A 140 1.28 4.03 18.99
N LYS A 141 -0.03 4.16 19.17
CA LYS A 141 -1.02 3.27 18.55
C LYS A 141 -1.00 3.34 17.02
N GLY A 142 -0.44 4.42 16.47
CA GLY A 142 -0.29 4.64 15.03
C GLY A 142 0.69 3.72 14.32
N TYR A 143 1.60 3.05 15.04
CA TYR A 143 2.56 2.09 14.44
C TYR A 143 2.47 0.67 15.00
N GLU A 144 1.79 0.47 16.13
CA GLU A 144 1.72 -0.83 16.84
C GLU A 144 1.19 -1.98 15.98
N THR A 145 0.23 -1.69 15.10
CA THR A 145 -0.34 -2.72 14.21
C THR A 145 0.67 -3.17 13.16
N GLN A 146 1.39 -2.22 12.57
CA GLN A 146 2.42 -2.49 11.56
C GLN A 146 3.59 -3.25 12.19
N LEU A 147 4.00 -2.86 13.40
CA LEU A 147 5.03 -3.57 14.15
C LEU A 147 4.60 -5.00 14.46
N TRP A 148 3.38 -5.19 14.98
CA TRP A 148 2.84 -6.51 15.28
C TRP A 148 2.76 -7.40 14.02
N LEU A 149 2.22 -6.89 12.92
CA LEU A 149 2.18 -7.62 11.65
C LEU A 149 3.58 -7.98 11.14
N ALA A 150 4.57 -7.12 11.35
CA ALA A 150 5.93 -7.33 10.85
C ALA A 150 6.70 -8.38 11.67
N THR A 151 6.50 -8.42 12.99
CA THR A 151 7.40 -9.18 13.89
C THR A 151 6.73 -10.29 14.68
N HIS A 152 5.41 -10.28 14.87
CA HIS A 152 4.76 -11.23 15.78
C HIS A 152 4.56 -12.60 15.10
N PRO A 153 4.93 -13.72 15.75
CA PRO A 153 4.77 -15.06 15.17
C PRO A 153 3.31 -15.41 14.87
N ASP A 154 2.38 -14.94 15.70
CA ASP A 154 0.94 -15.22 15.55
C ASP A 154 0.24 -14.37 14.48
N ALA A 155 0.92 -13.36 13.90
CA ALA A 155 0.40 -12.55 12.80
C ALA A 155 0.45 -13.34 11.47
N THR A 156 -0.35 -14.41 11.40
CA THR A 156 -0.33 -15.41 10.32
C THR A 156 -1.43 -15.19 9.28
N ALA A 157 -2.36 -14.27 9.52
CA ALA A 157 -3.42 -13.95 8.57
C ALA A 157 -2.87 -13.22 7.33
N SER A 158 -3.58 -13.36 6.21
CA SER A 158 -3.30 -12.66 4.95
C SER A 158 -4.61 -12.15 4.36
N GLY A 159 -4.55 -11.10 3.55
CA GLY A 159 -5.69 -10.46 2.90
C GLY A 159 -6.61 -9.70 3.86
N GLN A 160 -6.13 -9.32 5.04
CA GLN A 160 -6.93 -8.61 6.06
C GLN A 160 -6.67 -7.10 6.04
N TYR A 161 -7.62 -6.37 6.63
CA TYR A 161 -7.50 -4.95 6.95
C TYR A 161 -7.59 -4.77 8.46
N TYR A 162 -6.55 -4.20 9.06
CA TYR A 162 -6.42 -4.07 10.51
C TYR A 162 -6.53 -2.62 10.99
N PHE A 163 -7.06 -2.46 12.20
CA PHE A 163 -6.97 -1.26 13.02
C PHE A 163 -6.74 -1.69 14.46
N HIS A 164 -5.72 -1.13 15.12
CA HIS A 164 -5.31 -1.50 16.47
C HIS A 164 -5.25 -3.03 16.69
N GLN A 165 -4.50 -3.75 15.82
CA GLN A 165 -4.30 -5.21 15.87
C GLN A 165 -5.56 -6.07 15.71
N HIS A 166 -6.71 -5.47 15.42
CA HIS A 166 -7.96 -6.19 15.15
C HIS A 166 -8.38 -6.06 13.68
N PRO A 167 -8.80 -7.15 13.02
CA PRO A 167 -9.45 -7.06 11.71
C PRO A 167 -10.68 -6.15 11.80
N GLN A 168 -10.88 -5.34 10.77
CA GLN A 168 -12.01 -4.40 10.69
C GLN A 168 -12.83 -4.66 9.44
N ALA A 169 -14.06 -4.14 9.44
CA ALA A 169 -14.84 -4.01 8.22
C ALA A 169 -14.12 -3.07 7.24
N TYR A 170 -14.21 -3.41 5.96
CA TYR A 170 -13.64 -2.61 4.87
C TYR A 170 -14.65 -2.51 3.72
N ASN A 171 -14.31 -1.71 2.70
CA ASN A 171 -15.16 -1.56 1.53
C ASN A 171 -15.21 -2.88 0.74
N GLN A 172 -16.40 -3.46 0.60
CA GLN A 172 -16.61 -4.79 0.01
C GLN A 172 -16.21 -4.89 -1.47
N ALA A 173 -16.10 -3.77 -2.19
CA ALA A 173 -15.55 -3.78 -3.55
C ALA A 173 -14.12 -4.36 -3.58
N ALA A 174 -13.37 -4.30 -2.46
CA ALA A 174 -12.06 -4.92 -2.38
C ALA A 174 -12.08 -6.46 -2.48
N ASP A 175 -13.20 -7.12 -2.17
CA ASP A 175 -13.33 -8.58 -2.30
C ASP A 175 -13.80 -9.03 -3.70
N ASP A 176 -14.13 -8.10 -4.60
CA ASP A 176 -14.46 -8.40 -5.99
C ASP A 176 -13.19 -8.78 -6.77
N GLU A 177 -13.04 -10.07 -7.08
CA GLU A 177 -11.87 -10.60 -7.78
C GLU A 177 -11.74 -10.08 -9.22
N GLN A 178 -12.86 -9.83 -9.90
CA GLN A 178 -12.81 -9.25 -11.24
C GLN A 178 -12.28 -7.82 -11.16
N LEU A 179 -12.75 -7.04 -10.19
CA LEU A 179 -12.28 -5.68 -9.97
C LEU A 179 -10.80 -5.63 -9.57
N GLN A 180 -10.35 -6.59 -8.75
CA GLN A 180 -8.92 -6.76 -8.43
C GLN A 180 -8.09 -6.98 -9.69
N ASP A 181 -8.49 -7.92 -10.55
CA ASP A 181 -7.79 -8.24 -11.80
C ASP A 181 -7.78 -7.05 -12.77
N GLU A 182 -8.89 -6.35 -12.91
CA GLU A 182 -9.00 -5.14 -13.73
C GLU A 182 -8.10 -4.02 -13.19
N PHE A 183 -8.07 -3.82 -11.87
CA PHE A 183 -7.18 -2.87 -11.22
C PHE A 183 -5.70 -3.20 -11.50
N LEU A 184 -5.29 -4.47 -11.38
CA LEU A 184 -3.92 -4.88 -11.69
C LEU A 184 -3.57 -4.67 -13.16
N LYS A 185 -4.49 -4.94 -14.09
CA LYS A 185 -4.31 -4.67 -15.53
C LYS A 185 -4.17 -3.18 -15.82
N VAL A 186 -4.95 -2.33 -15.15
CA VAL A 186 -4.81 -0.86 -15.27
C VAL A 186 -3.43 -0.44 -14.79
N CYS A 187 -3.00 -0.91 -13.62
CA CYS A 187 -1.67 -0.60 -13.10
C CYS A 187 -0.55 -1.08 -14.04
N GLU A 188 -0.66 -2.30 -14.57
CA GLU A 188 0.30 -2.84 -15.55
C GLU A 188 0.37 -1.96 -16.79
N ARG A 189 -0.77 -1.64 -17.40
CA ARG A 189 -0.85 -0.79 -18.59
C ARG A 189 -0.25 0.59 -18.37
N VAL A 190 -0.55 1.22 -17.24
CA VAL A 190 -0.15 2.60 -16.94
C VAL A 190 1.32 2.69 -16.55
N THR A 191 1.84 1.69 -15.83
CA THR A 191 3.22 1.70 -15.33
C THR A 191 4.22 1.01 -16.27
N GLY A 192 3.73 0.17 -17.18
CA GLY A 192 4.53 -0.70 -18.05
C GLY A 192 5.17 -1.88 -17.31
N VAL A 193 4.72 -2.21 -16.09
CA VAL A 193 5.33 -3.23 -15.25
C VAL A 193 4.26 -4.24 -14.82
N LYS A 194 4.47 -5.52 -15.11
CA LYS A 194 3.59 -6.61 -14.70
C LYS A 194 4.01 -7.17 -13.34
N ILE A 195 3.04 -7.46 -12.46
CA ILE A 195 3.28 -8.24 -11.24
C ILE A 195 3.67 -9.67 -11.61
N ARG A 196 4.78 -10.15 -11.04
CA ARG A 196 5.36 -11.48 -11.35
C ARG A 196 4.36 -12.60 -11.03
N GLU A 197 4.36 -13.64 -11.84
CA GLU A 197 3.72 -14.89 -11.49
C GLU A 197 4.64 -15.66 -10.52
N GLN A 198 4.04 -16.50 -9.68
CA GLN A 198 4.79 -17.33 -8.72
C GLN A 198 5.57 -18.43 -9.45
#